data_AF-A0A562KS43-F1
#
_entry.id   AF-A0A562KS43-F1
#
_cell.length_a   1.000
_cell.length_b   1.000
_cell.length_c   1.000
_cell.angle_alpha   90.00
_cell.angle_beta   90.00
_cell.angle_gamma   90.00
#
_symmetry.space_group_name_H-M   'P 1'
#
loop_
_entity.id
_entity.type
_entity.pdbx_description
1 polymer ?
#
loop_
_entity_poly.entity_id
_entity_poly.type
_entity_poly.pdbx_seq_one_letter_code
_entity_poly.pdbx_strand_id
1 'polypeptide(L)'
;MINVADYFSVLEKAPDLFNKVQEKVFLKTEIDIVYSDIKNWERSNLLSEYNEAEKGNWNKISYSEYVWIKIVEQLKDFGCNNEDIIVLKKVLVNKFKVNDYIALFDEIKKIIGNTEFEMYSQLYKELNELDPHKEFNFNLLDIFIVNIIYTGEQLSLFIRKDESQYFLPFSDTMLKEYSNSNVRSLVDDFLNFPFYNIPISNYVSKFLSNRKDIKNNLFTMILTEQESKLLKIIRKNFEKIKQLKVKYKTGNIELIEVTTIKKVALESKIINHIKKADYKKITIDIANGNIVNFEDTEKIKL
;
A
#
# COMPACT_ATOMS: atom_id res chain seq x y z
N MET A 1 11.38 3.45 -7.19
CA MET A 1 12.15 3.01 -6.01
C MET A 1 12.87 4.23 -5.45
N ILE A 2 12.89 4.38 -4.13
CA ILE A 2 13.60 5.45 -3.41
C ILE A 2 14.97 4.93 -3.00
N ASN A 3 16.03 5.63 -3.39
CA ASN A 3 17.38 5.28 -2.98
C ASN A 3 17.66 5.79 -1.58
N VAL A 4 17.78 4.88 -0.62
CA VAL A 4 17.91 5.22 0.81
C VAL A 4 19.14 6.09 1.06
N ALA A 5 20.24 5.83 0.35
CA ALA A 5 21.50 6.55 0.53
C ALA A 5 21.43 8.03 0.10
N ASP A 6 20.36 8.44 -0.58
CA ASP A 6 20.18 9.83 -0.96
C ASP A 6 19.55 10.65 0.16
N TYR A 7 18.88 10.01 1.13
CA TYR A 7 18.05 10.66 2.16
C TYR A 7 18.39 10.28 3.61
N PHE A 8 19.02 9.13 3.84
CA PHE A 8 19.33 8.61 5.17
C PHE A 8 20.21 9.59 5.97
N SER A 9 19.71 10.04 7.13
CA SER A 9 20.38 11.02 8.00
C SER A 9 20.78 12.35 7.32
N VAL A 10 20.13 12.74 6.22
CA VAL A 10 20.37 14.01 5.51
C VAL A 10 19.18 14.95 5.67
N LEU A 11 19.18 15.76 6.75
CA LEU A 11 18.03 16.59 7.15
C LEU A 11 17.60 17.59 6.07
N GLU A 12 18.57 18.19 5.36
CA GLU A 12 18.32 19.19 4.30
C GLU A 12 17.45 18.65 3.15
N LYS A 13 17.40 17.33 2.97
CA LYS A 13 16.61 16.67 1.91
C LYS A 13 15.25 16.19 2.39
N ALA A 14 14.88 16.42 3.65
CA ALA A 14 13.58 16.02 4.17
C ALA A 14 12.41 16.63 3.37
N PRO A 15 12.41 17.93 2.97
CA PRO A 15 11.35 18.50 2.14
C PRO A 15 11.23 17.82 0.77
N ASP A 16 12.35 17.48 0.15
CA ASP A 16 12.37 16.77 -1.14
C ASP A 16 11.84 15.34 -0.98
N LEU A 17 12.10 14.69 0.16
CA LEU A 17 11.60 13.35 0.44
C LEU A 17 10.07 13.34 0.61
N PHE A 18 9.47 14.36 1.24
CA PHE A 18 8.01 14.51 1.29
C PHE A 18 7.40 14.56 -0.12
N ASN A 19 7.97 15.37 -1.02
CA ASN A 19 7.52 15.41 -2.40
C ASN A 19 7.74 14.05 -3.10
N LYS A 20 8.84 13.36 -2.79
CA LYS A 20 9.17 12.07 -3.38
C LYS A 20 8.20 10.97 -3.00
N VAL A 21 7.80 10.86 -1.72
CA VAL A 21 6.87 9.81 -1.28
C VAL A 21 5.46 10.00 -1.84
N GLN A 22 5.12 11.21 -2.27
CA GLN A 22 3.84 11.55 -2.92
C GLN A 22 3.86 11.39 -4.44
N GLU A 23 5.03 11.14 -5.06
CA GLU A 23 5.14 10.96 -6.50
C GLU A 23 4.38 9.71 -6.97
N LYS A 24 3.49 9.88 -7.96
CA LYS A 24 2.69 8.79 -8.56
C LYS A 24 3.55 7.91 -9.47
N VAL A 25 4.12 6.85 -8.90
CA VAL A 25 5.11 6.00 -9.61
C VAL A 25 4.63 4.60 -9.95
N PHE A 26 3.68 4.02 -9.21
CA PHE A 26 3.29 2.61 -9.41
C PHE A 26 1.96 2.52 -10.13
N LEU A 27 1.86 1.71 -11.19
CA LEU A 27 0.53 1.36 -11.70
C LEU A 27 -0.20 0.47 -10.67
N LYS A 28 -1.51 0.65 -10.52
CA LYS A 28 -2.37 -0.23 -9.70
C LYS A 28 -2.29 -1.70 -10.11
N THR A 29 -1.86 -1.98 -11.35
CA THR A 29 -1.61 -3.33 -11.87
C THR A 29 -0.18 -3.84 -11.61
N GLU A 30 0.67 -3.09 -10.94
CA GLU A 30 2.08 -3.44 -10.68
C GLU A 30 2.37 -3.60 -9.18
N ILE A 31 1.32 -3.54 -8.36
CA ILE A 31 1.37 -3.78 -6.92
C ILE A 31 0.78 -5.15 -6.57
N ASP A 32 1.21 -5.65 -5.41
CA ASP A 32 0.88 -6.95 -4.80
C ASP A 32 -0.49 -6.99 -4.14
N ILE A 33 -1.49 -6.40 -4.79
CA ILE A 33 -2.86 -6.27 -4.28
C ILE A 33 -3.85 -6.66 -5.37
N VAL A 34 -4.92 -7.37 -4.98
CA VAL A 34 -5.95 -7.80 -5.91
C VAL A 34 -6.69 -6.57 -6.47
N TYR A 35 -6.80 -6.49 -7.80
CA TYR A 35 -7.33 -5.28 -8.46
C TYR A 35 -8.81 -5.02 -8.15
N SER A 36 -9.60 -6.08 -7.99
CA SER A 36 -11.00 -5.96 -7.56
C SER A 36 -11.13 -5.33 -6.18
N ASP A 37 -10.20 -5.65 -5.27
CA ASP A 37 -10.24 -5.15 -3.91
C ASP A 37 -9.92 -3.66 -3.89
N ILE A 38 -8.90 -3.23 -4.64
CA ILE A 38 -8.62 -1.80 -4.86
C ILE A 38 -9.88 -1.08 -5.38
N LYS A 39 -10.55 -1.64 -6.39
CA LYS A 39 -11.77 -1.05 -6.97
C LYS A 39 -12.93 -1.00 -5.98
N ASN A 40 -13.09 -2.02 -5.16
CA ASN A 40 -14.12 -2.06 -4.12
C ASN A 40 -13.82 -1.04 -3.02
N TRP A 41 -12.57 -0.94 -2.56
CA TRP A 41 -12.14 0.01 -1.54
C TRP A 41 -12.21 1.46 -2.02
N GLU A 42 -11.93 1.74 -3.31
CA GLU A 42 -12.19 3.04 -3.95
C GLU A 42 -13.68 3.40 -3.88
N ARG A 43 -14.57 2.47 -4.26
CA ARG A 43 -16.03 2.69 -4.21
C ARG A 43 -16.55 2.90 -2.78
N SER A 44 -15.91 2.29 -1.79
CA SER A 44 -16.23 2.45 -0.38
C SER A 44 -15.52 3.65 0.29
N ASN A 45 -14.86 4.52 -0.48
CA ASN A 45 -14.10 5.67 0.01
C ASN A 45 -13.00 5.35 1.04
N LEU A 46 -12.46 4.12 1.02
CA LEU A 46 -11.35 3.73 1.90
C LEU A 46 -10.02 4.26 1.38
N LEU A 47 -9.88 4.48 0.06
CA LEU A 47 -8.67 4.96 -0.59
C LEU A 47 -8.79 6.45 -0.98
N SER A 48 -7.69 7.09 -1.36
CA SER A 48 -7.67 8.50 -1.78
C SER A 48 -8.69 8.79 -2.88
N GLU A 49 -9.34 9.95 -2.78
CA GLU A 49 -10.36 10.38 -3.75
C GLU A 49 -9.70 10.69 -5.10
N TYR A 50 -10.41 10.32 -6.15
CA TYR A 50 -10.01 10.55 -7.54
C TYR A 50 -10.01 12.06 -7.82
N ASN A 51 -8.86 12.60 -8.22
CA ASN A 51 -8.76 13.98 -8.68
C ASN A 51 -8.88 14.01 -10.21
N GLU A 52 -10.07 14.37 -10.73
CA GLU A 52 -10.37 14.46 -12.17
C GLU A 52 -9.42 15.38 -12.95
N ALA A 53 -8.81 16.34 -12.25
CA ALA A 53 -7.83 17.28 -12.79
C ALA A 53 -6.53 16.59 -13.27
N GLU A 54 -6.22 15.38 -12.81
CA GLU A 54 -5.00 14.63 -13.18
C GLU A 54 -5.23 13.69 -14.37
N LYS A 55 -5.64 14.24 -15.52
CA LYS A 55 -5.76 13.49 -16.77
C LYS A 55 -4.42 12.80 -17.12
N GLY A 56 -4.40 11.47 -17.01
CA GLY A 56 -3.26 10.61 -17.38
C GLY A 56 -2.65 9.80 -16.23
N ASN A 57 -2.85 10.20 -14.96
CA ASN A 57 -2.27 9.52 -13.79
C ASN A 57 -3.27 8.71 -12.96
N TRP A 58 -4.53 8.60 -13.39
CA TRP A 58 -5.62 7.91 -12.67
C TRP A 58 -5.35 6.44 -12.28
N ASN A 59 -4.45 5.77 -13.00
CA ASN A 59 -4.05 4.39 -12.74
C ASN A 59 -2.77 4.27 -11.91
N LYS A 60 -2.11 5.37 -11.60
CA LYS A 60 -0.90 5.37 -10.78
C LYS A 60 -1.22 5.73 -9.34
N ILE A 61 -0.42 5.18 -8.43
CA ILE A 61 -0.43 5.49 -7.01
C ILE A 61 0.97 5.89 -6.56
N SER A 62 1.04 6.69 -5.49
CA SER A 62 2.28 7.10 -4.87
C SER A 62 2.82 6.04 -3.90
N TYR A 63 4.02 6.28 -3.36
CA TYR A 63 4.58 5.46 -2.29
C TYR A 63 3.72 5.52 -1.03
N SER A 64 3.27 6.73 -0.66
CA SER A 64 2.37 6.93 0.49
C SER A 64 1.03 6.22 0.31
N GLU A 65 0.44 6.32 -0.89
CA GLU A 65 -0.81 5.62 -1.19
C GLU A 65 -0.64 4.11 -1.17
N TYR A 66 0.50 3.58 -1.65
CA TYR A 66 0.79 2.16 -1.56
C TYR A 66 0.79 1.68 -0.10
N VAL A 67 1.49 2.40 0.80
CA VAL A 67 1.50 2.07 2.23
C VAL A 67 0.09 2.13 2.80
N TRP A 68 -0.69 3.17 2.49
CA TRP A 68 -2.08 3.26 2.94
C TRP A 68 -2.93 2.07 2.47
N ILE A 69 -2.81 1.66 1.20
CA ILE A 69 -3.57 0.50 0.70
C ILE A 69 -3.18 -0.78 1.44
N LYS A 70 -1.89 -0.97 1.79
CA LYS A 70 -1.46 -2.13 2.60
C LYS A 70 -1.99 -2.08 4.04
N ILE A 71 -2.12 -0.89 4.63
CA ILE A 71 -2.81 -0.73 5.93
C ILE A 71 -4.28 -1.15 5.80
N VAL A 72 -4.98 -0.68 4.76
CA VAL A 72 -6.39 -1.05 4.51
C VAL A 72 -6.54 -2.56 4.30
N GLU A 73 -5.65 -3.18 3.52
CA GLU A 73 -5.63 -4.63 3.29
C GLU A 73 -5.53 -5.40 4.63
N GLN A 74 -4.57 -5.06 5.48
CA GLN A 74 -4.42 -5.72 6.80
C GLN A 74 -5.63 -5.50 7.70
N LEU A 75 -6.17 -4.29 7.76
CA LEU A 75 -7.36 -4.01 8.55
C LEU A 75 -8.56 -4.81 8.05
N LYS A 76 -8.70 -5.00 6.74
CA LYS A 76 -9.71 -5.88 6.15
C LYS A 76 -9.49 -7.34 6.48
N ASP A 77 -8.26 -7.82 6.45
CA ASP A 77 -7.92 -9.18 6.85
C ASP A 77 -8.25 -9.43 8.33
N PHE A 78 -8.11 -8.41 9.18
CA PHE A 78 -8.53 -8.47 10.59
C PHE A 78 -10.04 -8.33 10.82
N GLY A 79 -10.83 -8.10 9.76
CA GLY A 79 -12.28 -7.95 9.85
C GLY A 79 -12.75 -6.55 10.23
N CYS A 80 -11.90 -5.53 10.13
CA CYS A 80 -12.25 -4.14 10.42
C CYS A 80 -13.30 -3.62 9.42
N ASN A 81 -14.34 -2.95 9.91
CA ASN A 81 -15.42 -2.43 9.08
C ASN A 81 -14.96 -1.20 8.26
N ASN A 82 -15.81 -0.73 7.34
CA ASN A 82 -15.45 0.43 6.50
C ASN A 82 -15.41 1.74 7.30
N GLU A 83 -16.29 1.90 8.28
CA GLU A 83 -16.48 3.14 9.04
C GLU A 83 -15.23 3.45 9.87
N ASP A 84 -14.70 2.44 10.57
CA ASP A 84 -13.46 2.50 11.33
C ASP A 84 -12.25 2.89 10.46
N ILE A 85 -12.14 2.27 9.28
CA ILE A 85 -11.06 2.58 8.32
C ILE A 85 -11.20 4.02 7.80
N ILE A 86 -12.42 4.49 7.55
CA ILE A 86 -12.66 5.88 7.12
C ILE A 86 -12.28 6.87 8.22
N VAL A 87 -12.59 6.56 9.48
CA VAL A 87 -12.17 7.38 10.63
C VAL A 87 -10.65 7.44 10.70
N LEU A 88 -9.96 6.30 10.63
CA LEU A 88 -8.49 6.27 10.63
C LEU A 88 -7.89 7.03 9.45
N LYS A 89 -8.47 6.88 8.25
CA LYS A 89 -8.06 7.61 7.03
C LYS A 89 -8.06 9.12 7.26
N LYS A 90 -9.10 9.64 7.93
CA LYS A 90 -9.21 11.08 8.22
C LYS A 90 -8.08 11.58 9.11
N VAL A 91 -7.54 10.74 9.99
CA VAL A 91 -6.43 11.13 10.89
C VAL A 91 -5.08 10.95 10.22
N LEU A 92 -4.87 9.84 9.48
CA LEU A 92 -3.57 9.51 8.92
C LEU A 92 -3.29 10.16 7.56
N VAL A 93 -4.31 10.29 6.70
CA VAL A 93 -4.12 10.56 5.27
C VAL A 93 -4.62 11.94 4.86
N ASN A 94 -5.56 12.53 5.59
CA ASN A 94 -6.01 13.88 5.29
C ASN A 94 -4.89 14.90 5.56
N LYS A 95 -4.85 15.93 4.73
CA LYS A 95 -3.94 17.06 4.93
C LYS A 95 -4.46 17.93 6.08
N PHE A 96 -3.55 18.27 6.97
CA PHE A 96 -3.79 19.19 8.07
C PHE A 96 -3.47 20.63 7.63
N LYS A 97 -4.25 21.57 8.15
CA LYS A 97 -3.98 23.00 8.06
C LYS A 97 -2.98 23.41 9.13
N VAL A 98 -2.33 24.55 8.95
CA VAL A 98 -1.42 25.14 9.94
C VAL A 98 -2.05 25.18 11.34
N ASN A 99 -3.31 25.61 11.45
CA ASN A 99 -4.01 25.64 12.74
C ASN A 99 -4.17 24.26 13.39
N ASP A 100 -4.37 23.20 12.61
CA ASP A 100 -4.52 21.86 13.17
C ASP A 100 -3.19 21.39 13.80
N TYR A 101 -2.06 21.72 13.16
CA TYR A 101 -0.74 21.46 13.74
C TYR A 101 -0.49 22.30 14.99
N ILE A 102 -0.84 23.58 14.98
CA ILE A 102 -0.70 24.44 16.18
C ILE A 102 -1.49 23.84 17.36
N ALA A 103 -2.74 23.42 17.13
CA ALA A 103 -3.55 22.77 18.15
C ALA A 103 -2.91 21.47 18.68
N LEU A 104 -2.34 20.65 17.79
CA LEU A 104 -1.59 19.44 18.18
C LEU A 104 -0.36 19.79 19.04
N PHE A 105 0.43 20.80 18.65
CA PHE A 105 1.57 21.25 19.43
C PHE A 105 1.14 21.79 20.80
N ASP A 106 -0.01 22.47 20.89
CA ASP A 106 -0.57 22.93 22.17
C ASP A 106 -0.95 21.77 23.09
N GLU A 107 -1.51 20.69 22.54
CA GLU A 107 -1.80 19.46 23.28
C GLU A 107 -0.52 18.75 23.73
N ILE A 108 0.46 18.60 22.84
CA ILE A 108 1.77 18.03 23.16
C ILE A 108 2.42 18.83 24.29
N LYS A 109 2.43 20.16 24.20
CA LYS A 109 2.99 21.05 25.23
C LYS A 109 2.33 20.87 26.60
N LYS A 110 1.02 20.61 26.64
CA LYS A 110 0.29 20.30 27.89
C LYS A 110 0.71 18.96 28.48
N ILE A 111 0.98 17.97 27.62
CA ILE A 111 1.36 16.62 28.03
C ILE A 111 2.81 16.59 28.53
N ILE A 112 3.77 17.02 27.72
CA ILE A 112 5.22 16.91 28.00
C ILE A 112 5.75 18.07 28.87
N GLY A 113 4.98 19.15 28.98
CA GLY A 113 5.37 20.34 29.73
C GLY A 113 6.38 21.24 29.00
N ASN A 114 6.62 22.43 29.56
CA ASN A 114 7.39 23.48 28.88
C ASN A 114 8.86 23.13 28.64
N THR A 115 9.50 22.40 29.56
CA THR A 115 10.92 22.06 29.48
C THR A 115 11.21 21.13 28.31
N GLU A 116 10.42 20.06 28.16
CA GLU A 116 10.57 19.10 27.06
C GLU A 116 10.13 19.72 25.73
N PHE A 117 9.14 20.62 25.78
CA PHE A 117 8.67 21.33 24.58
C PHE A 117 9.69 22.31 23.97
N GLU A 118 10.75 22.67 24.69
CA GLU A 118 11.75 23.63 24.21
C GLU A 118 12.37 23.20 22.87
N MET A 119 12.52 21.90 22.63
CA MET A 119 13.03 21.35 21.36
C MET A 119 12.14 21.65 20.14
N TYR A 120 10.85 21.93 20.37
CA TYR A 120 9.88 22.26 19.33
C TYR A 120 9.61 23.77 19.21
N SER A 121 10.18 24.59 20.10
CA SER A 121 9.84 26.01 20.23
C SER A 121 10.04 26.82 18.95
N GLN A 122 11.14 26.57 18.24
CA GLN A 122 11.46 27.25 16.98
C GLN A 122 10.42 26.91 15.89
N LEU A 123 10.13 25.63 15.70
CA LEU A 123 9.12 25.17 14.74
C LEU A 123 7.73 25.71 15.09
N TYR A 124 7.35 25.66 16.37
CA TYR A 124 6.07 26.19 16.84
C TYR A 124 5.94 27.69 16.56
N LYS A 125 7.01 28.47 16.75
CA LYS A 125 7.03 29.89 16.40
C LYS A 125 6.85 30.11 14.90
N GLU A 126 7.61 29.40 14.08
CA GLU A 126 7.50 29.47 12.62
C GLU A 126 6.09 29.12 12.11
N LEU A 127 5.46 28.09 12.70
CA LEU A 127 4.08 27.73 12.38
C LEU A 127 3.09 28.87 12.68
N ASN A 128 3.26 29.57 13.80
CA ASN A 128 2.41 30.70 14.18
C ASN A 128 2.57 31.94 13.29
N GLU A 129 3.64 32.02 12.49
CA GLU A 129 3.86 33.10 11.52
C GLU A 129 3.26 32.79 10.13
N LEU A 130 2.80 31.55 9.89
CA LEU A 130 2.16 31.13 8.64
C LEU A 130 0.65 31.44 8.61
N ASP A 131 0.08 31.43 7.41
CA ASP A 131 -1.38 31.50 7.24
C ASP A 131 -2.05 30.29 7.93
N PRO A 132 -2.93 30.51 8.93
CA PRO A 132 -3.57 29.44 9.71
C PRO A 132 -4.42 28.48 8.85
N HIS A 133 -4.90 28.93 7.70
CA HIS A 133 -5.73 28.15 6.79
C HIS A 133 -4.94 27.45 5.69
N LYS A 134 -3.62 27.71 5.59
CA LYS A 134 -2.76 27.05 4.63
C LYS A 134 -2.68 25.56 4.94
N GLU A 135 -2.94 24.74 3.93
CA GLU A 135 -2.75 23.29 4.03
C GLU A 135 -1.29 22.92 3.78
N PHE A 136 -0.77 22.04 4.62
CA PHE A 136 0.51 21.41 4.33
C PHE A 136 0.36 20.40 3.21
N ASN A 137 1.38 20.29 2.37
CA ASN A 137 1.41 19.29 1.32
C ASN A 137 1.86 17.91 1.84
N PHE A 138 1.57 17.56 3.09
CA PHE A 138 1.84 16.22 3.65
C PHE A 138 0.83 15.90 4.75
N ASN A 139 0.64 14.60 4.99
CA ASN A 139 -0.20 14.06 6.06
C ASN A 139 0.63 13.29 7.09
N LEU A 140 -0.01 12.76 8.13
CA LEU A 140 0.69 12.05 9.20
C LEU A 140 1.33 10.74 8.72
N LEU A 141 0.71 10.04 7.78
CA LEU A 141 1.30 8.85 7.18
C LEU A 141 2.59 9.18 6.41
N ASP A 142 2.63 10.31 5.69
CA ASP A 142 3.83 10.79 5.03
C ASP A 142 4.96 11.04 6.03
N ILE A 143 4.65 11.63 7.20
CA ILE A 143 5.63 11.85 8.28
C ILE A 143 6.20 10.51 8.76
N PHE A 144 5.36 9.49 8.97
CA PHE A 144 5.83 8.16 9.36
C PHE A 144 6.73 7.52 8.31
N ILE A 145 6.36 7.58 7.03
CA ILE A 145 7.17 7.03 5.94
C ILE A 145 8.51 7.76 5.83
N VAL A 146 8.49 9.10 5.89
CA VAL A 146 9.69 9.94 5.86
C VAL A 146 10.59 9.59 7.05
N ASN A 147 10.04 9.46 8.25
CA ASN A 147 10.80 9.08 9.44
C ASN A 147 11.49 7.72 9.24
N ILE A 148 10.76 6.68 8.82
CA ILE A 148 11.32 5.35 8.54
C ILE A 148 12.49 5.42 7.56
N ILE A 149 12.37 6.18 6.47
CA ILE A 149 13.43 6.30 5.46
C ILE A 149 14.63 7.08 6.00
N TYR A 150 14.35 8.14 6.76
CA TYR A 150 15.37 9.04 7.30
C TYR A 150 16.21 8.37 8.39
N THR A 151 15.57 7.67 9.34
CA THR A 151 16.21 7.03 10.49
C THR A 151 16.60 5.58 10.22
N GLY A 152 15.96 4.92 9.26
CA GLY A 152 16.08 3.47 9.05
C GLY A 152 15.40 2.64 10.15
N GLU A 153 14.61 3.27 11.02
CA GLU A 153 14.00 2.61 12.17
C GLU A 153 12.80 1.73 11.79
N GLN A 154 12.59 0.66 12.56
CA GLN A 154 11.38 -0.14 12.47
C GLN A 154 10.24 0.58 13.18
N LEU A 155 9.16 0.86 12.44
CA LEU A 155 7.97 1.50 12.92
C LEU A 155 6.76 0.61 12.64
N SER A 156 6.02 0.35 13.71
CA SER A 156 4.69 -0.24 13.65
C SER A 156 3.65 0.77 14.10
N LEU A 157 2.40 0.58 13.69
CA LEU A 157 1.28 1.39 14.12
C LEU A 157 0.31 0.50 14.88
N PHE A 158 0.12 0.77 16.17
CA PHE A 158 -0.92 0.11 16.96
C PHE A 158 -2.21 0.90 16.82
N ILE A 159 -3.31 0.27 16.43
CA ILE A 159 -4.61 0.94 16.22
C ILE A 159 -5.63 0.30 17.15
N ARG A 160 -6.27 1.09 18.01
CA ARG A 160 -7.28 0.56 18.94
C ARG A 160 -8.49 0.02 18.20
N LYS A 161 -9.03 -1.11 18.68
CA LYS A 161 -10.16 -1.79 18.04
C LYS A 161 -11.51 -1.17 18.39
N ASP A 162 -11.60 -0.54 19.55
CA ASP A 162 -12.83 0.07 20.04
C ASP A 162 -13.03 1.48 19.47
N GLU A 163 -11.94 2.21 19.25
CA GLU A 163 -11.98 3.56 18.68
C GLU A 163 -10.80 3.76 17.71
N SER A 164 -11.05 3.54 16.43
CA SER A 164 -10.01 3.51 15.39
C SER A 164 -9.32 4.85 15.12
N GLN A 165 -9.82 5.97 15.66
CA GLN A 165 -9.08 7.24 15.64
C GLN A 165 -7.85 7.23 16.57
N TYR A 166 -7.84 6.37 17.59
CA TYR A 166 -6.73 6.26 18.52
C TYR A 166 -5.72 5.24 18.03
N PHE A 167 -4.51 5.71 17.75
CA PHE A 167 -3.38 4.87 17.39
C PHE A 167 -2.14 5.30 18.18
N LEU A 168 -1.16 4.40 18.22
CA LEU A 168 0.11 4.58 18.89
C LEU A 168 1.25 4.13 17.95
N PRO A 169 2.13 5.05 17.49
CA PRO A 169 3.32 4.67 16.73
C PRO A 169 4.30 3.94 17.64
N PHE A 170 4.79 2.79 17.21
CA PHE A 170 5.65 1.93 18.02
C PHE A 170 7.00 1.71 17.34
N SER A 171 8.06 2.19 17.98
CA SER A 171 9.45 2.13 17.53
C SER A 171 10.40 2.19 18.75
N ASP A 172 11.69 1.90 18.58
CA ASP A 172 12.70 2.00 19.65
C ASP A 172 12.82 3.41 20.23
N THR A 173 12.77 4.43 19.36
CA THR A 173 12.74 5.85 19.74
C THR A 173 11.47 6.16 20.52
N MET A 174 10.30 5.77 20.02
CA MET A 174 9.02 5.99 20.72
C MET A 174 8.97 5.28 22.07
N LEU A 175 9.52 4.07 22.20
CA LEU A 175 9.60 3.35 23.47
C LEU A 175 10.39 4.12 24.54
N LYS A 176 11.45 4.81 24.15
CA LYS A 176 12.22 5.67 25.07
C LYS A 176 11.39 6.87 25.50
N GLU A 177 10.70 7.52 24.57
CA GLU A 177 9.79 8.63 24.86
C GLU A 177 8.63 8.21 25.77
N TYR A 178 8.06 7.02 25.56
CA TYR A 178 6.98 6.46 26.37
C TYR A 178 7.40 6.11 27.80
N SER A 179 8.70 5.92 28.01
CA SER A 179 9.24 5.71 29.35
C SER A 179 9.27 7.00 30.18
N ASN A 180 9.05 8.17 29.56
CA ASN A 180 8.87 9.43 30.26
C ASN A 180 7.56 9.42 31.07
N SER A 181 7.62 9.82 32.36
CA SER A 181 6.46 9.82 33.27
C SER A 181 5.27 10.61 32.74
N ASN A 182 5.51 11.66 31.96
CA ASN A 182 4.47 12.54 31.41
C ASN A 182 3.63 11.84 30.32
N VAL A 183 4.22 10.92 29.57
CA VAL A 183 3.57 10.23 28.44
C VAL A 183 3.12 8.81 28.84
N ARG A 184 3.78 8.21 29.83
CA ARG A 184 3.54 6.83 30.25
C ARG A 184 2.08 6.51 30.57
N SER A 185 1.38 7.41 31.27
CA SER A 185 -0.03 7.21 31.63
C SER A 185 -0.94 7.04 30.41
N LEU A 186 -0.73 7.84 29.36
CA LEU A 186 -1.48 7.74 28.10
C LEU A 186 -1.22 6.42 27.37
N VAL A 187 0.02 5.92 27.45
CA VAL A 187 0.40 4.64 26.85
C VAL A 187 -0.20 3.48 27.63
N ASP A 188 -0.13 3.52 28.96
CA ASP A 188 -0.75 2.51 29.83
C ASP A 188 -2.26 2.44 29.58
N ASP A 189 -2.93 3.59 29.46
CA ASP A 189 -4.35 3.68 29.10
C ASP A 189 -4.64 3.08 27.72
N PHE A 190 -3.80 3.37 26.72
CA PHE A 190 -3.94 2.81 25.38
C PHE A 190 -3.83 1.27 25.39
N LEU A 191 -2.85 0.74 26.13
CA LEU A 191 -2.55 -0.70 26.19
C LEU A 191 -3.59 -1.51 26.97
N ASN A 192 -4.49 -0.86 27.70
CA ASN A 192 -5.63 -1.52 28.36
C ASN A 192 -6.74 -1.95 27.39
N PHE A 193 -6.64 -1.58 26.12
CA PHE A 193 -7.62 -1.94 25.08
C PHE A 193 -7.00 -2.86 24.03
N PRO A 194 -7.79 -3.77 23.41
CA PRO A 194 -7.33 -4.51 22.26
C PRO A 194 -6.94 -3.57 21.10
N PHE A 195 -5.84 -3.88 20.42
CA PHE A 195 -5.37 -3.14 19.25
C PHE A 195 -4.94 -4.07 18.10
N TYR A 196 -4.92 -3.53 16.89
CA TYR A 196 -4.26 -4.11 15.72
C TYR A 196 -2.82 -3.62 15.65
N ASN A 197 -1.88 -4.46 15.22
CA ASN A 197 -0.51 -4.06 14.95
C ASN A 197 -0.26 -4.07 13.44
N ILE A 198 0.10 -2.92 12.88
CA ILE A 198 0.41 -2.75 11.46
C ILE A 198 1.89 -2.38 11.28
N PRO A 199 2.75 -3.27 10.76
CA PRO A 199 4.19 -3.01 10.64
C PRO A 199 4.51 -2.13 9.41
N ILE A 200 4.40 -0.81 9.54
CA ILE A 200 4.55 0.17 8.45
C ILE A 200 5.89 0.03 7.72
N SER A 201 6.99 -0.17 8.45
CA SER A 201 8.33 -0.32 7.86
C SER A 201 8.43 -1.49 6.88
N ASN A 202 7.64 -2.56 7.06
CA ASN A 202 7.62 -3.68 6.12
C ASN A 202 7.11 -3.24 4.74
N TYR A 203 6.10 -2.38 4.69
CA TYR A 203 5.56 -1.87 3.42
C TYR A 203 6.47 -0.81 2.82
N VAL A 204 7.08 0.04 3.63
CA VAL A 204 8.06 1.02 3.16
C VAL A 204 9.24 0.33 2.49
N SER A 205 9.77 -0.74 3.10
CA SER A 205 10.92 -1.48 2.57
C SER A 205 10.73 -2.01 1.15
N LYS A 206 9.48 -2.27 0.72
CA LYS A 206 9.15 -2.82 -0.60
C LYS A 206 9.54 -1.90 -1.75
N PHE A 207 9.74 -0.62 -1.49
CA PHE A 207 10.05 0.37 -2.51
C PHE A 207 11.36 1.11 -2.28
N LEU A 208 12.20 0.61 -1.36
CA LEU A 208 13.54 1.11 -1.09
C LEU A 208 14.59 0.37 -1.93
N SER A 209 15.61 1.08 -2.40
CA SER A 209 16.75 0.51 -3.12
C SER A 209 18.07 0.96 -2.50
N ASN A 210 19.07 0.07 -2.44
CA ASN A 210 20.42 0.41 -1.98
C ASN A 210 21.35 0.78 -3.16
N ARG A 211 22.41 1.58 -2.91
CA ARG A 211 23.41 1.94 -3.94
C ARG A 211 24.07 0.75 -4.65
N LYS A 212 24.13 -0.43 -4.01
CA LYS A 212 24.73 -1.64 -4.62
C LYS A 212 23.84 -2.31 -5.67
N ASP A 213 22.54 -1.99 -5.71
CA ASP A 213 21.57 -2.61 -6.61
C ASP A 213 21.30 -1.80 -7.90
N ILE A 214 21.97 -0.64 -8.05
CA ILE A 214 21.75 0.29 -9.18
C ILE A 214 22.10 -0.34 -10.53
N LYS A 215 22.99 -1.36 -10.57
CA LYS A 215 23.37 -1.99 -11.85
C LYS A 215 22.29 -2.87 -12.49
N ASN A 216 21.24 -3.27 -11.75
CA ASN A 216 20.19 -4.16 -12.27
C ASN A 216 18.76 -3.61 -12.22
N ASN A 217 18.50 -2.47 -11.57
CA ASN A 217 17.13 -1.97 -11.40
C ASN A 217 16.74 -0.93 -12.46
N LEU A 218 16.40 -1.42 -13.65
CA LEU A 218 15.56 -0.69 -14.61
C LEU A 218 14.05 -0.77 -14.27
N PHE A 219 13.67 -1.45 -13.17
CA PHE A 219 12.29 -1.69 -12.80
C PHE A 219 11.89 -0.96 -11.51
N THR A 220 10.83 -0.14 -11.59
CA THR A 220 10.18 0.51 -10.44
C THR A 220 9.03 -0.32 -9.87
N MET A 221 9.00 -1.64 -10.08
CA MET A 221 7.88 -2.51 -9.68
C MET A 221 8.07 -3.07 -8.27
N ILE A 222 6.98 -3.17 -7.50
CA ILE A 222 6.93 -3.85 -6.19
C ILE A 222 6.93 -5.37 -6.38
N LEU A 223 6.27 -5.82 -7.45
CA LEU A 223 6.26 -7.20 -7.89
C LEU A 223 7.54 -7.53 -8.68
N THR A 224 8.04 -8.75 -8.51
CA THR A 224 9.04 -9.33 -9.43
C THR A 224 8.46 -9.49 -10.84
N GLU A 225 9.32 -9.66 -11.86
CA GLU A 225 8.87 -9.83 -13.24
C GLU A 225 7.93 -11.05 -13.40
N GLN A 226 8.24 -12.15 -12.71
CA GLN A 226 7.45 -13.37 -12.76
C GLN A 226 6.08 -13.19 -12.07
N GLU A 227 6.03 -12.52 -10.92
CA GLU A 227 4.76 -12.20 -10.23
C GLU A 227 3.91 -11.22 -11.04
N SER A 228 4.52 -10.21 -11.65
CA SER A 228 3.86 -9.26 -12.54
C SER A 228 3.26 -9.97 -13.75
N LYS A 229 3.99 -10.91 -14.39
CA LYS A 229 3.47 -11.75 -15.47
C LYS A 229 2.30 -12.62 -15.03
N LEU A 230 2.42 -13.30 -13.88
CA LEU A 230 1.36 -14.12 -13.32
C LEU A 230 0.09 -13.30 -13.04
N LEU A 231 0.23 -12.15 -12.37
CA LEU A 231 -0.90 -11.28 -12.06
C LEU A 231 -1.54 -10.68 -13.31
N LYS A 232 -0.76 -10.36 -14.35
CA LYS A 232 -1.30 -9.93 -15.66
C LYS A 232 -2.15 -11.02 -16.30
N ILE A 233 -1.73 -12.29 -16.23
CA ILE A 233 -2.50 -13.43 -16.75
C ILE A 233 -3.83 -13.57 -16.00
N ILE A 234 -3.78 -13.51 -14.66
CA ILE A 234 -4.97 -13.60 -13.80
C ILE A 234 -5.92 -12.44 -14.11
N ARG A 235 -5.42 -11.20 -14.11
CA ARG A 235 -6.25 -10.00 -14.30
C ARG A 235 -6.89 -9.91 -15.69
N LYS A 236 -6.21 -10.38 -16.75
CA LYS A 236 -6.73 -10.29 -18.13
C LYS A 236 -7.99 -11.14 -18.35
N ASN A 237 -8.13 -12.26 -17.64
CA ASN A 237 -9.18 -13.24 -17.90
C ASN A 237 -9.89 -13.72 -16.62
N PHE A 238 -9.81 -12.99 -15.50
CA PHE A 238 -10.25 -13.44 -14.17
C PHE A 238 -11.62 -14.12 -14.17
N GLU A 239 -12.64 -13.51 -14.77
CA GLU A 239 -14.02 -14.02 -14.82
C GLU A 239 -14.18 -15.31 -15.65
N LYS A 240 -13.18 -15.64 -16.48
CA LYS A 240 -13.19 -16.80 -17.38
C LYS A 240 -12.26 -17.90 -16.89
N ILE A 241 -11.43 -17.67 -15.88
CA ILE A 241 -10.49 -18.68 -15.39
C ILE A 241 -11.27 -19.70 -14.55
N LYS A 242 -11.26 -20.96 -15.00
CA LYS A 242 -11.78 -22.11 -14.25
C LYS A 242 -10.74 -22.64 -13.26
N GLN A 243 -9.48 -22.71 -13.69
CA GLN A 243 -8.40 -23.28 -12.91
C GLN A 243 -7.06 -22.63 -13.29
N LEU A 244 -6.23 -22.37 -12.29
CA LEU A 244 -4.85 -21.91 -12.45
C LEU A 244 -3.92 -22.88 -11.69
N LYS A 245 -2.86 -23.37 -12.33
CA LYS A 245 -1.80 -24.14 -11.67
C LYS A 245 -0.47 -23.46 -11.90
N VAL A 246 0.26 -23.20 -10.82
CA VAL A 246 1.59 -22.59 -10.84
C VAL A 246 2.57 -23.62 -10.30
N LYS A 247 3.61 -23.96 -11.07
CA LYS A 247 4.70 -24.82 -10.61
C LYS A 247 5.91 -23.97 -10.28
N TYR A 248 6.46 -24.20 -9.10
CA TYR A 248 7.68 -23.55 -8.62
C TYR A 248 8.85 -24.53 -8.68
N LYS A 249 10.02 -24.01 -9.04
CA LYS A 249 11.31 -24.71 -8.92
C LYS A 249 12.32 -23.76 -8.31
N THR A 250 12.91 -24.17 -7.19
CA THR A 250 13.92 -23.37 -6.46
C THR A 250 13.46 -21.91 -6.18
N GLY A 251 12.20 -21.72 -5.81
CA GLY A 251 11.63 -20.40 -5.49
C GLY A 251 11.15 -19.57 -6.70
N ASN A 252 11.45 -19.99 -7.93
CA ASN A 252 11.01 -19.31 -9.16
C ASN A 252 9.82 -20.02 -9.82
N ILE A 253 8.99 -19.28 -10.53
CA ILE A 253 7.88 -19.83 -11.33
C ILE A 253 8.46 -20.49 -12.59
N GLU A 254 8.24 -21.80 -12.75
CA GLU A 254 8.69 -22.58 -13.91
C GLU A 254 7.57 -22.72 -14.96
N LEU A 255 6.32 -22.86 -14.51
CA LEU A 255 5.18 -23.10 -15.40
C LEU A 255 3.90 -22.51 -14.83
N ILE A 256 3.12 -21.87 -15.70
CA ILE A 256 1.76 -21.45 -15.41
C ILE A 256 0.82 -22.18 -16.38
N GLU A 257 -0.13 -22.94 -15.85
CA GLU A 257 -1.22 -23.57 -16.61
C GLU A 257 -2.53 -22.86 -16.28
N VAL A 258 -3.20 -22.30 -17.30
CA VAL A 258 -4.48 -21.59 -17.14
C VAL A 258 -5.56 -22.32 -17.91
N THR A 259 -6.61 -22.76 -17.22
CA THR A 259 -7.81 -23.34 -17.81
C THR A 259 -8.92 -22.30 -17.81
N THR A 260 -9.52 -22.00 -18.96
CA THR A 260 -10.61 -21.02 -19.08
C THR A 260 -11.90 -21.63 -19.59
N ILE A 261 -13.03 -21.11 -19.10
CA ILE A 261 -14.38 -21.39 -19.60
C ILE A 261 -14.61 -20.49 -20.82
N LYS A 262 -14.93 -21.09 -21.97
CA LYS A 262 -15.35 -20.32 -23.16
C LYS A 262 -16.78 -20.72 -23.57
N LYS A 263 -17.68 -19.75 -23.67
CA LYS A 263 -18.92 -19.88 -24.46
C LYS A 263 -18.54 -19.91 -25.94
N VAL A 264 -18.90 -20.94 -26.72
CA VAL A 264 -18.47 -21.04 -28.14
C VAL A 264 -19.58 -21.45 -29.11
N ALA A 265 -19.63 -20.77 -30.26
CA ALA A 265 -20.05 -21.34 -31.55
C ALA A 265 -18.82 -22.05 -32.17
N LEU A 266 -18.85 -23.38 -32.17
CA LEU A 266 -17.70 -24.23 -31.87
C LEU A 266 -16.82 -24.61 -33.07
N GLU A 267 -17.38 -24.67 -34.29
CA GLU A 267 -16.69 -25.31 -35.43
C GLU A 267 -15.52 -24.49 -36.00
N SER A 268 -15.67 -23.17 -36.17
CA SER A 268 -14.63 -22.34 -36.80
C SER A 268 -13.39 -22.15 -35.91
N LYS A 269 -13.53 -22.29 -34.58
CA LYS A 269 -12.43 -22.08 -33.61
C LYS A 269 -11.58 -23.31 -33.39
N ILE A 270 -12.16 -24.52 -33.40
CA ILE A 270 -11.38 -25.77 -33.33
C ILE A 270 -10.48 -25.88 -34.55
N ILE A 271 -11.02 -25.60 -35.75
CA ILE A 271 -10.24 -25.58 -36.99
C ILE A 271 -9.09 -24.56 -36.93
N ASN A 272 -9.33 -23.37 -36.35
CA ASN A 272 -8.29 -22.35 -36.21
C ASN A 272 -7.17 -22.74 -35.24
N HIS A 273 -7.46 -23.42 -34.14
CA HIS A 273 -6.43 -23.88 -33.20
C HIS A 273 -5.61 -25.05 -33.78
N ILE A 274 -6.25 -25.99 -34.49
CA ILE A 274 -5.56 -27.08 -35.20
C ILE A 274 -4.64 -26.52 -36.29
N LYS A 275 -5.09 -25.51 -37.06
CA LYS A 275 -4.30 -24.88 -38.13
C LYS A 275 -3.08 -24.09 -37.64
N LYS A 276 -3.08 -23.60 -36.39
CA LYS A 276 -1.98 -22.78 -35.84
C LYS A 276 -0.88 -23.57 -35.15
N ALA A 277 -1.04 -24.89 -34.97
CA ALA A 277 -0.11 -25.74 -34.24
C ALA A 277 0.20 -25.25 -32.79
N ASP A 278 -0.76 -24.57 -32.16
CA ASP A 278 -0.61 -24.11 -30.77
C ASP A 278 -0.52 -25.33 -29.83
N TYR A 279 0.49 -25.38 -28.95
CA TYR A 279 0.59 -26.43 -27.93
C TYR A 279 -0.44 -26.19 -26.80
N LYS A 280 -1.62 -26.80 -26.93
CA LYS A 280 -2.77 -26.61 -26.02
C LYS A 280 -3.45 -27.94 -25.69
N LYS A 281 -4.13 -28.00 -24.53
CA LYS A 281 -5.05 -29.08 -24.18
C LYS A 281 -6.48 -28.55 -24.23
N ILE A 282 -7.33 -29.19 -25.03
CA ILE A 282 -8.74 -28.86 -25.20
C ILE A 282 -9.58 -29.98 -24.57
N THR A 283 -10.55 -29.62 -23.73
CA THR A 283 -11.54 -30.56 -23.15
C THR A 283 -12.94 -30.13 -23.55
N ILE A 284 -13.78 -31.07 -23.98
CA ILE A 284 -15.17 -30.83 -24.41
C ILE A 284 -16.06 -31.85 -23.71
N ASP A 285 -17.04 -31.38 -22.93
CA ASP A 285 -18.06 -32.26 -22.33
C ASP A 285 -19.38 -32.10 -23.09
N ILE A 286 -19.95 -33.23 -23.51
CA ILE A 286 -21.19 -33.31 -24.29
C ILE A 286 -22.24 -34.05 -23.46
N ALA A 287 -23.41 -33.45 -23.29
CA ALA A 287 -24.57 -34.08 -22.67
C ALA A 287 -25.83 -33.85 -23.53
N ASN A 288 -26.60 -34.92 -23.76
CA ASN A 288 -27.84 -34.89 -24.55
C ASN A 288 -27.66 -34.28 -25.96
N GLY A 289 -26.54 -34.59 -26.63
CA GLY A 289 -26.22 -34.06 -27.95
C GLY A 289 -25.80 -32.59 -27.97
N ASN A 290 -25.81 -31.91 -26.82
CA ASN A 290 -25.39 -30.52 -26.66
C ASN A 290 -24.05 -30.46 -25.94
N ILE A 291 -23.21 -29.51 -26.34
CA ILE A 291 -21.97 -29.23 -25.62
C ILE A 291 -22.33 -28.44 -24.38
N VAL A 292 -22.05 -29.02 -23.21
CA VAL A 292 -22.37 -28.42 -21.91
C VAL A 292 -21.17 -27.72 -21.29
N ASN A 293 -19.95 -28.09 -21.68
CA ASN A 293 -18.73 -27.47 -21.19
C ASN A 293 -17.64 -27.50 -22.26
N PHE A 294 -16.89 -26.40 -22.36
CA PHE A 294 -15.72 -26.28 -23.21
C PHE A 294 -14.60 -25.61 -22.41
N GLU A 295 -13.48 -26.31 -22.31
CA GLU A 295 -12.30 -25.85 -21.60
C GLU A 295 -11.09 -25.79 -22.53
N ASP A 296 -10.39 -24.66 -22.46
CA ASP A 296 -9.12 -24.45 -23.14
C ASP A 296 -8.02 -24.26 -22.09
N THR A 297 -6.99 -25.10 -22.16
CA THR A 297 -5.81 -25.04 -21.28
C THR A 297 -4.60 -24.62 -22.09
N GLU A 298 -4.07 -23.45 -21.74
CA GLU A 298 -2.83 -22.91 -22.28
C GLU A 298 -1.67 -23.15 -21.29
N LYS A 299 -0.53 -23.64 -21.80
CA LYS A 299 0.69 -23.87 -21.01
C LYS A 299 1.71 -22.80 -21.36
N ILE A 300 2.02 -21.93 -20.39
CA ILE A 300 2.99 -20.84 -20.57
C ILE A 300 4.23 -21.18 -19.75
N LYS A 301 5.37 -21.37 -20.44
CA LYS A 301 6.68 -21.61 -19.83
C LYS A 301 7.37 -20.27 -19.61
N LEU A 302 7.85 -20.02 -18.39
CA LEU A 302 8.56 -18.80 -18.00
C LEU A 302 10.05 -19.07 -17.80
#